data_AF-A0A0H3ZS57-F1
#
_entry.id   AF-A0A0H3ZS57-F1
#
_cell.length_a   1.000
_cell.length_b   1.000
_cell.length_c   1.000
_cell.angle_alpha   90.00
_cell.angle_beta   90.00
_cell.angle_gamma   90.00
#
_symmetry.space_group_name_H-M   'P 1'
#
loop_
_entity.id
_entity.type
_entity.pdbx_description
1 polymer ?
#
loop_
_entity_poly.entity_id
_entity_poly.type
_entity_poly.pdbx_seq_one_letter_code
_entity_poly.pdbx_strand_id
1 'polypeptide(L)'
;MAIMLIDDEPFLMKLLAHQLKDFVNEKVVVHQYEHAVDALQKLEMHPEEVELIFCDLQMPKMDGVEFVRHLGRIGYQGGVILMSGEEQAILDSAKKLATTYQLNIFGCLHKPFSPTQLKEIIEHQAAHLETECFDDLKEYSEADLRRAIQQGELINYYQPQVRLRDGEIVGVEALVRWQHPKDGLVLPDKFIPLVEEYGLIDDLTIVVLANALEQSKRWQSVGAKLCMSINISMESLTSLEFPDKIQNIAHEARVPLSNLVLEVTESRLMNDRQLALDILTRLRLKGVALSIDDFRTGYSSLAQLRDIPFSELKIDRSFVHGAHKN
;
A
#
# COMPACT_ATOMS: atom_id res chain seq x y z
N MET A 1 -21.34 6.22 20.24
CA MET A 1 -21.12 6.00 18.81
C MET A 1 -22.23 6.64 18.02
N ALA A 2 -21.94 7.77 17.37
CA ALA A 2 -22.84 8.39 16.42
C ALA A 2 -22.51 7.92 15.00
N ILE A 3 -23.47 7.26 14.35
CA ILE A 3 -23.36 6.72 12.99
C ILE A 3 -24.26 7.52 12.06
N MET A 4 -23.75 7.86 10.87
CA MET A 4 -24.52 8.43 9.78
C MET A 4 -24.67 7.41 8.66
N LEU A 5 -25.90 7.13 8.24
CA LEU A 5 -26.22 6.30 7.08
C LEU A 5 -26.71 7.18 5.94
N ILE A 6 -26.10 7.04 4.77
CA ILE A 6 -26.42 7.79 3.57
C ILE A 6 -26.64 6.79 2.44
N ASP A 7 -27.88 6.67 1.99
CA ASP A 7 -28.30 5.74 0.95
C ASP A 7 -29.61 6.23 0.37
N ASP A 8 -29.82 6.09 -0.94
CA ASP A 8 -31.07 6.53 -1.58
C ASP A 8 -32.18 5.47 -1.51
N GLU A 9 -31.90 4.28 -0.95
CA GLU A 9 -32.86 3.22 -0.71
C GLU A 9 -33.40 3.23 0.75
N PRO A 10 -34.62 3.73 1.01
CA PRO A 10 -35.13 3.89 2.38
C PRO A 10 -35.33 2.57 3.13
N PHE A 11 -35.54 1.48 2.38
CA PHE A 11 -35.65 0.13 2.95
C PHE A 11 -34.31 -0.35 3.51
N LEU A 12 -33.23 -0.14 2.75
CA LEU A 12 -31.89 -0.56 3.13
C LEU A 12 -31.38 0.22 4.36
N MET A 13 -31.64 1.52 4.39
CA MET A 13 -31.34 2.37 5.57
C MET A 13 -32.03 1.87 6.83
N LYS A 14 -33.31 1.52 6.75
CA LYS A 14 -34.07 1.00 7.89
C LYS A 14 -33.54 -0.35 8.36
N LEU A 15 -33.17 -1.22 7.42
CA LEU A 15 -32.56 -2.51 7.71
C LEU A 15 -31.22 -2.34 8.44
N LEU A 16 -30.33 -1.49 7.91
CA LEU A 16 -29.04 -1.18 8.51
C LEU A 16 -29.18 -0.55 9.89
N ALA A 17 -30.05 0.47 10.02
CA ALA A 17 -30.27 1.13 11.29
C ALA A 17 -30.82 0.18 12.36
N HIS A 18 -31.65 -0.81 11.97
CA HIS A 18 -32.13 -1.83 12.89
C HIS A 18 -31.01 -2.78 13.29
N GLN A 19 -30.26 -3.32 12.31
CA GLN A 19 -29.15 -4.23 12.58
C GLN A 19 -28.05 -3.58 13.44
N LEU A 20 -27.70 -2.32 13.16
CA LEU A 20 -26.70 -1.57 13.92
C LEU A 20 -27.09 -1.37 15.39
N LYS A 21 -28.39 -1.16 15.67
CA LYS A 21 -28.92 -1.05 17.03
C LYS A 21 -28.90 -2.39 17.76
N ASP A 22 -29.10 -3.49 17.05
CA ASP A 22 -29.06 -4.83 17.61
C ASP A 22 -27.62 -5.29 17.92
N PHE A 23 -26.63 -4.82 17.16
CA PHE A 23 -25.22 -5.22 17.31
C PHE A 23 -24.42 -4.40 18.31
N VAL A 24 -24.75 -3.12 18.52
CA VAL A 24 -23.97 -2.22 19.39
C VAL A 24 -24.84 -1.77 20.56
N ASN A 25 -24.63 -2.35 21.75
CA ASN A 25 -25.36 -2.09 23.01
C ASN A 25 -25.84 -0.63 23.16
N GLU A 26 -27.17 -0.41 23.31
CA GLU A 26 -28.01 0.75 23.68
C GLU A 26 -27.53 2.24 23.55
N LYS A 27 -26.28 2.53 23.16
CA LYS A 27 -25.67 3.87 23.12
C LYS A 27 -25.27 4.31 21.71
N VAL A 28 -25.88 3.71 20.67
CA VAL A 28 -25.68 4.11 19.28
C VAL A 28 -26.81 5.02 18.80
N VAL A 29 -26.42 6.20 18.32
CA VAL A 29 -27.33 7.12 17.64
C VAL A 29 -27.09 6.96 16.15
N VAL A 30 -28.12 6.56 15.41
CA VAL A 30 -28.06 6.38 13.95
C VAL A 30 -28.83 7.50 13.28
N HIS A 31 -28.13 8.39 12.59
CA HIS A 31 -28.69 9.42 11.73
C HIS A 31 -28.83 8.88 10.30
N GLN A 32 -29.93 9.20 9.64
CA GLN A 32 -30.34 8.59 8.37
C GLN A 32 -30.63 9.70 7.36
N TYR A 33 -29.97 9.65 6.20
CA TYR A 33 -30.11 10.63 5.12
C TYR A 33 -30.33 9.94 3.78
N GLU A 34 -31.41 10.30 3.08
CA GLU A 34 -31.70 9.81 1.72
C GLU A 34 -30.89 10.54 0.64
N HIS A 35 -30.30 11.68 1.00
CA HIS A 35 -29.54 12.54 0.09
C HIS A 35 -28.23 12.99 0.73
N ALA A 36 -27.13 12.82 0.01
CA ALA A 36 -25.79 13.21 0.44
C ALA A 36 -25.65 14.70 0.75
N VAL A 37 -26.41 15.56 0.05
CA VAL A 37 -26.41 17.02 0.28
C VAL A 37 -26.88 17.38 1.69
N ASP A 38 -27.91 16.71 2.19
CA ASP A 38 -28.47 16.95 3.51
C ASP A 38 -27.51 16.46 4.62
N ALA A 39 -26.81 15.36 4.34
CA ALA A 39 -25.76 14.84 5.21
C ALA A 39 -24.55 15.81 5.28
N LEU A 40 -24.11 16.36 4.14
CA LEU A 40 -23.01 17.34 4.10
C LEU A 40 -23.33 18.60 4.90
N GLN A 41 -24.54 19.14 4.78
CA GLN A 41 -24.93 20.34 5.56
C GLN A 41 -24.81 20.11 7.08
N LYS A 42 -25.15 18.90 7.55
CA LYS A 42 -24.98 18.55 8.96
C LYS A 42 -23.50 18.44 9.34
N LEU A 43 -22.68 17.82 8.48
CA LEU A 43 -21.24 17.64 8.69
C LEU A 43 -20.44 18.94 8.59
N GLU A 44 -20.87 19.91 7.78
CA GLU A 44 -20.25 21.24 7.72
C GLU A 44 -20.48 22.04 9.01
N MET A 45 -21.61 21.82 9.68
CA MET A 45 -21.96 22.51 10.92
C MET A 45 -21.34 21.84 12.16
N HIS A 46 -21.29 20.51 12.19
CA HIS A 46 -20.87 19.71 13.34
C HIS A 46 -20.15 18.42 12.91
N PRO A 47 -18.94 18.51 12.32
CA PRO A 47 -18.20 17.33 11.83
C PRO A 47 -17.78 16.37 12.96
N GLU A 48 -17.52 16.89 14.15
CA GLU A 48 -17.11 16.12 15.34
C GLU A 48 -18.21 15.28 15.98
N GLU A 49 -19.47 15.51 15.63
CA GLU A 49 -20.61 14.76 16.18
C GLU A 49 -20.80 13.38 15.53
N VAL A 50 -20.06 13.08 14.45
CA VAL A 50 -20.26 11.87 13.64
C VAL A 50 -18.99 11.06 13.61
N GLU A 51 -19.00 9.91 14.29
CA GLU A 51 -17.82 9.02 14.42
C GLU A 51 -17.64 8.11 13.20
N LEU A 52 -18.75 7.72 12.56
CA LEU A 52 -18.74 6.76 11.45
C LEU A 52 -19.82 7.08 10.41
N ILE A 53 -19.45 7.10 9.14
CA ILE A 53 -20.34 7.29 8.00
C ILE A 53 -20.40 6.02 7.18
N PHE A 54 -21.61 5.52 6.89
CA PHE A 54 -21.84 4.58 5.81
C PHE A 54 -22.40 5.35 4.63
N CYS A 55 -21.73 5.30 3.49
CA CYS A 55 -22.07 6.08 2.31
C CYS A 55 -22.22 5.17 1.09
N ASP A 56 -23.37 5.20 0.45
CA ASP A 56 -23.54 4.56 -0.86
C ASP A 56 -22.74 5.29 -1.95
N LEU A 57 -22.20 4.54 -2.91
CA LEU A 57 -21.50 5.12 -4.05
C LEU A 57 -22.45 5.69 -5.09
N GLN A 58 -23.64 5.11 -5.25
CA GLN A 58 -24.62 5.55 -6.23
C GLN A 58 -25.78 6.24 -5.54
N MET A 59 -25.77 7.56 -5.58
CA MET A 59 -26.86 8.36 -5.02
C MET A 59 -27.29 9.42 -6.05
N PRO A 60 -28.59 9.75 -6.13
CA PRO A 60 -29.10 10.76 -7.02
C PRO A 60 -28.62 12.15 -6.58
N LYS A 61 -28.39 13.04 -7.56
CA LYS A 61 -27.91 14.43 -7.41
C LYS A 61 -26.43 14.56 -7.02
N MET A 62 -25.92 13.74 -6.12
CA MET A 62 -24.52 13.73 -5.69
C MET A 62 -24.10 12.29 -5.40
N ASP A 63 -23.13 11.78 -6.13
CA ASP A 63 -22.62 10.42 -5.93
C ASP A 63 -21.67 10.32 -4.72
N GLY A 64 -21.38 9.09 -4.28
CA GLY A 64 -20.54 8.86 -3.10
C GLY A 64 -19.08 9.28 -3.31
N VAL A 65 -18.59 9.32 -4.55
CA VAL A 65 -17.22 9.77 -4.87
C VAL A 65 -17.11 11.28 -4.73
N GLU A 66 -18.13 12.02 -5.20
CA GLU A 66 -18.27 13.45 -4.99
C GLU A 66 -18.43 13.77 -3.50
N PHE A 67 -19.27 13.01 -2.78
CA PHE A 67 -19.43 13.16 -1.33
C PHE A 67 -18.10 12.96 -0.56
N VAL A 68 -17.34 11.92 -0.87
CA VAL A 68 -15.99 11.68 -0.32
C VAL A 68 -15.06 12.86 -0.59
N ARG A 69 -15.09 13.45 -1.79
CA ARG A 69 -14.31 14.65 -2.11
C ARG A 69 -14.69 15.84 -1.22
N HIS A 70 -15.96 15.99 -0.90
CA HIS A 70 -16.44 17.04 0.00
C HIS A 70 -16.00 16.79 1.45
N LEU A 71 -16.10 15.55 1.95
CA LEU A 71 -15.58 15.16 3.27
C LEU A 71 -14.10 15.54 3.45
N GLY A 72 -13.31 15.30 2.41
CA GLY A 72 -11.89 15.65 2.38
C GLY A 72 -11.65 17.15 2.54
N ARG A 73 -12.48 17.98 1.91
CA ARG A 73 -12.35 19.45 1.97
C ARG A 73 -12.75 20.03 3.32
N ILE A 74 -13.72 19.42 3.99
CA ILE A 74 -14.15 19.84 5.34
C ILE A 74 -13.27 19.23 6.44
N GLY A 75 -12.26 18.42 6.08
CA GLY A 75 -11.31 17.84 7.02
C GLY A 75 -11.93 16.80 7.96
N TYR A 76 -12.95 16.06 7.50
CA TYR A 76 -13.63 15.04 8.31
C TYR A 76 -12.64 13.97 8.79
N GLN A 77 -12.58 13.74 10.11
CA GLN A 77 -11.64 12.80 10.75
C GLN A 77 -12.28 11.48 11.18
N GLY A 78 -13.60 11.37 11.07
CA GLY A 78 -14.29 10.13 11.42
C GLY A 78 -14.15 9.05 10.35
N GLY A 79 -14.71 7.89 10.65
CA GLY A 79 -14.69 6.74 9.78
C GLY A 79 -15.61 6.84 8.58
N VAL A 80 -15.21 6.26 7.45
CA VAL A 80 -16.08 6.12 6.28
C VAL A 80 -16.09 4.66 5.80
N ILE A 81 -17.27 4.10 5.65
CA ILE A 81 -17.53 2.80 5.03
C ILE A 81 -18.29 3.04 3.74
N LEU A 82 -17.72 2.59 2.62
CA LEU A 82 -18.35 2.73 1.32
C LEU A 82 -19.26 1.53 1.04
N MET A 83 -20.53 1.78 0.76
CA MET A 83 -21.50 0.77 0.34
C MET A 83 -21.58 0.81 -1.18
N SER A 84 -21.60 -0.35 -1.83
CA SER A 84 -21.72 -0.39 -3.30
C SER A 84 -22.26 -1.72 -3.78
N GLY A 85 -23.19 -1.68 -4.75
CA GLY A 85 -23.57 -2.85 -5.56
C GLY A 85 -22.72 -3.06 -6.81
N GLU A 86 -21.72 -2.22 -7.04
CA GLU A 86 -20.96 -2.13 -8.28
C GLU A 86 -19.68 -2.98 -8.29
N GLU A 87 -19.06 -3.08 -9.47
CA GLU A 87 -17.80 -3.77 -9.68
C GLU A 87 -16.65 -3.19 -8.82
N GLN A 88 -15.74 -4.08 -8.42
CA GLN A 88 -14.64 -3.79 -7.50
C GLN A 88 -13.71 -2.65 -7.98
N ALA A 89 -13.64 -2.40 -9.29
CA ALA A 89 -12.85 -1.31 -9.88
C ALA A 89 -13.36 0.10 -9.52
N ILE A 90 -14.68 0.28 -9.37
CA ILE A 90 -15.27 1.57 -8.96
C ILE A 90 -14.97 1.82 -7.48
N LEU A 91 -15.07 0.77 -6.66
CA LEU A 91 -14.70 0.79 -5.24
C LEU A 91 -13.21 1.13 -5.05
N ASP A 92 -12.31 0.54 -5.82
CA ASP A 92 -10.88 0.82 -5.73
C ASP A 92 -10.55 2.27 -6.13
N SER A 93 -11.30 2.83 -7.09
CA SER A 93 -11.17 4.22 -7.51
C SER A 93 -11.67 5.18 -6.42
N ALA A 94 -12.81 4.87 -5.79
CA ALA A 94 -13.34 5.64 -4.67
C ALA A 94 -12.41 5.62 -3.44
N LYS A 95 -11.84 4.45 -3.12
CA LYS A 95 -10.82 4.32 -2.06
C LYS A 95 -9.59 5.18 -2.33
N LYS A 96 -9.02 5.11 -3.54
CA LYS A 96 -7.84 5.92 -3.92
C LYS A 96 -8.12 7.42 -3.79
N LEU A 97 -9.30 7.86 -4.21
CA LEU A 97 -9.74 9.24 -4.03
C LEU A 97 -9.83 9.62 -2.55
N ALA A 98 -10.44 8.78 -1.71
CA ALA A 98 -10.52 9.03 -0.29
C ALA A 98 -9.13 9.11 0.39
N THR A 99 -8.21 8.21 0.02
CA THR A 99 -6.82 8.24 0.51
C THR A 99 -6.09 9.53 0.10
N THR A 100 -6.35 10.04 -1.11
CA THR A 100 -5.77 11.31 -1.59
C THR A 100 -6.22 12.49 -0.72
N TYR A 101 -7.41 12.41 -0.13
CA TYR A 101 -7.97 13.42 0.76
C TYR A 101 -7.77 13.10 2.25
N GLN A 102 -6.90 12.14 2.60
CA GLN A 102 -6.59 11.74 3.98
C GLN A 102 -7.84 11.32 4.79
N LEU A 103 -8.83 10.73 4.13
CA LEU A 103 -10.03 10.24 4.79
C LEU A 103 -9.85 8.81 5.31
N ASN A 104 -10.46 8.55 6.46
CA ASN A 104 -10.34 7.28 7.17
C ASN A 104 -11.34 6.25 6.62
N ILE A 105 -11.00 5.61 5.50
CA ILE A 105 -11.83 4.54 4.93
C ILE A 105 -11.65 3.24 5.72
N PHE A 106 -12.65 2.86 6.49
CA PHE A 106 -12.62 1.66 7.33
C PHE A 106 -13.03 0.37 6.62
N GLY A 107 -13.65 0.45 5.45
CA GLY A 107 -14.06 -0.75 4.73
C GLY A 107 -15.05 -0.49 3.61
N CYS A 108 -15.45 -1.57 2.95
CA CYS A 108 -16.50 -1.54 1.97
C CYS A 108 -17.53 -2.65 2.20
N LEU A 109 -18.79 -2.31 1.99
CA LEU A 109 -19.90 -3.25 2.03
C LEU A 109 -20.45 -3.45 0.62
N HIS A 110 -20.49 -4.70 0.18
CA HIS A 110 -21.11 -5.02 -1.10
C HIS A 110 -22.61 -5.27 -0.91
N LYS A 111 -23.45 -4.61 -1.71
CA LYS A 111 -24.91 -4.83 -1.69
C LYS A 111 -25.25 -6.07 -2.54
N PRO A 112 -26.10 -7.01 -2.08
CA PRO A 112 -26.74 -7.06 -0.76
C PRO A 112 -25.80 -7.63 0.32
N PHE A 113 -25.73 -6.98 1.47
CA PHE A 113 -24.87 -7.40 2.58
C PHE A 113 -25.59 -8.35 3.54
N SER A 114 -24.87 -9.36 4.03
CA SER A 114 -25.38 -10.28 5.07
C SER A 114 -25.22 -9.67 6.48
N PRO A 115 -26.09 -10.03 7.45
CA PRO A 115 -25.93 -9.60 8.84
C PRO A 115 -24.57 -9.98 9.42
N THR A 116 -24.00 -11.10 8.97
CA THR A 116 -22.64 -11.55 9.31
C THR A 116 -21.55 -10.62 8.80
N GLN A 117 -21.64 -10.09 7.57
CA GLN A 117 -20.65 -9.12 7.05
C GLN A 117 -20.72 -7.78 7.79
N LEU A 118 -21.92 -7.32 8.12
CA LEU A 118 -22.10 -6.10 8.91
C LEU A 118 -21.52 -6.29 10.31
N LYS A 119 -21.82 -7.43 10.93
CA LYS A 119 -21.27 -7.82 12.23
C LYS A 119 -19.76 -7.97 12.18
N GLU A 120 -19.19 -8.60 11.15
CA GLU A 120 -17.74 -8.72 10.95
C GLU A 120 -17.08 -7.35 10.84
N ILE A 121 -17.64 -6.39 10.09
CA ILE A 121 -17.06 -5.03 10.00
C ILE A 121 -17.15 -4.29 11.33
N ILE A 122 -18.27 -4.41 12.05
CA ILE A 122 -18.46 -3.73 13.34
C ILE A 122 -17.65 -4.40 14.47
N GLU A 123 -17.54 -5.73 14.48
CA GLU A 123 -16.74 -6.49 15.44
C GLU A 123 -15.25 -6.40 15.11
N HIS A 124 -14.86 -6.41 13.83
CA HIS A 124 -13.53 -5.96 13.42
C HIS A 124 -13.31 -4.55 13.91
N GLN A 125 -14.30 -3.66 14.00
CA GLN A 125 -14.11 -2.34 14.60
C GLN A 125 -14.07 -2.32 16.13
N ALA A 126 -14.80 -3.17 16.86
CA ALA A 126 -14.66 -3.29 18.31
C ALA A 126 -13.30 -3.90 18.70
N ALA A 127 -12.78 -4.84 17.91
CA ALA A 127 -11.43 -5.39 18.06
C ALA A 127 -10.35 -4.52 17.43
N HIS A 128 -10.66 -3.73 16.39
CA HIS A 128 -9.74 -2.75 15.80
C HIS A 128 -9.65 -1.47 16.61
N LEU A 129 -10.63 -1.13 17.46
CA LEU A 129 -10.44 -0.13 18.51
C LEU A 129 -9.30 -0.51 19.49
N GLU A 130 -8.94 -1.80 19.58
CA GLU A 130 -7.76 -2.27 20.32
C GLU A 130 -6.59 -2.76 19.43
N THR A 131 -6.81 -3.09 18.15
CA THR A 131 -5.79 -3.80 17.33
C THR A 131 -5.55 -3.25 15.92
N GLU A 132 -6.38 -2.36 15.39
CA GLU A 132 -6.02 -1.45 14.29
C GLU A 132 -6.57 -0.08 14.65
N CYS A 133 -6.02 0.44 15.75
CA CYS A 133 -5.95 1.86 15.89
C CYS A 133 -5.21 2.33 14.63
N PHE A 134 -5.79 3.32 13.95
CA PHE A 134 -4.97 4.42 13.47
C PHE A 134 -3.85 4.58 14.50
N ASP A 135 -2.62 4.19 14.12
CA ASP A 135 -1.49 4.90 14.68
C ASP A 135 -1.93 6.35 14.49
N ASP A 136 -2.16 7.09 15.60
CA ASP A 136 -1.73 8.48 15.67
C ASP A 136 -0.61 8.57 14.66
N LEU A 137 -0.74 9.34 13.56
CA LEU A 137 0.32 9.49 12.55
C LEU A 137 1.63 9.61 13.32
N LYS A 138 2.30 8.48 13.52
CA LYS A 138 3.43 8.43 14.41
C LYS A 138 4.49 8.78 13.43
N GLU A 139 4.59 10.08 13.22
CA GLU A 139 5.58 10.66 12.36
C GLU A 139 6.90 10.29 13.03
N TYR A 140 7.48 9.22 12.50
CA TYR A 140 8.82 8.84 12.85
C TYR A 140 9.70 9.99 12.41
N SER A 141 10.38 10.59 13.37
CA SER A 141 11.24 11.72 13.05
C SER A 141 12.40 11.26 12.17
N GLU A 142 13.03 12.21 11.46
CA GLU A 142 14.28 11.94 10.75
C GLU A 142 15.32 11.28 11.68
N ALA A 143 15.38 11.71 12.95
CA ALA A 143 16.28 11.15 13.95
C ALA A 143 15.97 9.68 14.25
N ASP A 144 14.69 9.29 14.34
CA ASP A 144 14.29 7.90 14.56
C ASP A 144 14.68 7.02 13.38
N LEU A 145 14.48 7.49 12.14
CA LEU A 145 14.82 6.75 10.92
C LEU A 145 16.33 6.63 10.73
N ARG A 146 17.09 7.72 10.95
CA ARG A 146 18.57 7.65 10.96
C ARG A 146 19.07 6.67 12.01
N ARG A 147 18.48 6.68 13.20
CA ARG A 147 18.80 5.73 14.27
C ARG A 147 18.50 4.30 13.84
N ALA A 148 17.34 4.04 13.23
CA ALA A 148 16.96 2.72 12.74
C ALA A 148 17.94 2.16 11.70
N ILE A 149 18.36 3.02 10.76
CA ILE A 149 19.37 2.72 9.74
C ILE A 149 20.73 2.38 10.39
N GLN A 150 21.15 3.16 11.39
CA GLN A 150 22.47 3.00 12.00
C GLN A 150 22.55 1.88 13.05
N GLN A 151 21.45 1.60 13.75
CA GLN A 151 21.43 0.67 14.90
C GLN A 151 20.95 -0.74 14.56
N GLY A 152 20.80 -1.05 13.26
CA GLY A 152 20.40 -2.39 12.82
C GLY A 152 18.96 -2.75 13.18
N GLU A 153 18.07 -1.77 13.28
CA GLU A 153 16.64 -2.00 13.53
C GLU A 153 15.89 -2.39 12.26
N LEU A 154 16.49 -2.15 11.09
CA LEU A 154 15.94 -2.53 9.81
C LEU A 154 16.37 -3.95 9.46
N ILE A 155 15.38 -4.81 9.31
CA ILE A 155 15.56 -6.22 8.99
C ILE A 155 14.85 -6.57 7.69
N ASN A 156 15.35 -7.60 7.00
CA ASN A 156 14.74 -8.08 5.76
C ASN A 156 13.90 -9.31 6.05
N TYR A 157 12.66 -9.27 5.58
CA TYR A 157 11.84 -10.45 5.37
C TYR A 157 12.03 -10.92 3.93
N TYR A 158 11.79 -12.20 3.65
CA TYR A 158 12.05 -12.77 2.34
C TYR A 158 10.83 -13.50 1.81
N GLN A 159 10.29 -13.03 0.70
CA GLN A 159 9.16 -13.65 0.04
C GLN A 159 9.65 -14.61 -1.08
N PRO A 160 9.36 -15.91 -1.02
CA PRO A 160 9.79 -16.85 -2.06
C PRO A 160 9.12 -16.58 -3.41
N GLN A 161 9.92 -16.66 -4.46
CA GLN A 161 9.48 -16.68 -5.85
C GLN A 161 9.61 -18.12 -6.38
N VAL A 162 8.50 -18.67 -6.90
CA VAL A 162 8.43 -20.08 -7.30
C VAL A 162 8.20 -20.25 -8.79
N ARG A 163 8.83 -21.26 -9.39
CA ARG A 163 8.54 -21.67 -10.76
C ARG A 163 7.22 -22.42 -10.79
N LEU A 164 6.23 -21.90 -11.52
CA LEU A 164 4.88 -22.48 -11.54
C LEU A 164 4.80 -23.93 -12.03
N ARG A 165 5.75 -24.36 -12.88
CA ARG A 165 5.76 -25.72 -13.45
C ARG A 165 5.96 -26.82 -12.40
N ASP A 166 6.81 -26.59 -11.41
CA ASP A 166 7.29 -27.61 -10.48
C ASP A 166 7.32 -27.15 -9.01
N GLY A 167 7.00 -25.88 -8.74
CA GLY A 167 7.00 -25.31 -7.40
C GLY A 167 8.40 -25.05 -6.83
N GLU A 168 9.46 -25.18 -7.64
CA GLU A 168 10.84 -24.92 -7.20
C GLU A 168 11.00 -23.43 -6.85
N ILE A 169 11.61 -23.14 -5.69
CA ILE A 169 11.98 -21.78 -5.32
C ILE A 169 13.16 -21.35 -6.20
N VAL A 170 12.93 -20.35 -7.05
CA VAL A 170 13.93 -19.84 -8.01
C VAL A 170 14.58 -18.54 -7.53
N GLY A 171 13.91 -17.82 -6.64
CA GLY A 171 14.35 -16.55 -6.12
C GLY A 171 13.61 -16.17 -4.86
N VAL A 172 13.98 -15.02 -4.31
CA VAL A 172 13.34 -14.41 -3.16
C VAL A 172 13.34 -12.89 -3.32
N GLU A 173 12.29 -12.25 -2.87
CA GLU A 173 12.23 -10.80 -2.77
C GLU A 173 12.52 -10.37 -1.32
N ALA A 174 13.49 -9.46 -1.15
CA ALA A 174 13.80 -8.86 0.13
C ALA A 174 12.86 -7.69 0.42
N LEU A 175 12.10 -7.83 1.50
CA LEU A 175 11.11 -6.87 1.96
C LEU A 175 11.55 -6.29 3.28
N VAL A 176 11.90 -5.01 3.30
CA VAL A 176 12.35 -4.34 4.53
C VAL A 176 11.22 -4.25 5.55
N ARG A 177 11.57 -4.44 6.82
CA ARG A 177 10.72 -4.22 7.99
C ARG A 177 11.53 -3.48 9.02
N TRP A 178 10.88 -2.63 9.79
CA TRP A 178 11.52 -1.95 10.90
C TRP A 178 11.12 -2.61 12.22
N GLN A 179 12.08 -3.25 12.87
CA GLN A 179 11.94 -3.79 14.22
C GLN A 179 12.09 -2.64 15.23
N HIS A 180 11.08 -1.78 15.32
CA HIS A 180 11.10 -0.63 16.20
C HIS A 180 11.07 -1.06 17.68
N PRO A 181 11.93 -0.50 18.56
CA PRO A 181 12.08 -0.96 19.95
C PRO A 181 10.81 -0.78 20.81
N LYS A 182 9.91 0.12 20.42
CA LYS A 182 8.66 0.37 21.15
C LYS A 182 7.43 -0.15 20.41
N ASP A 183 7.39 0.03 19.10
CA ASP A 183 6.18 -0.24 18.29
C ASP A 183 6.21 -1.62 17.63
N GLY A 184 7.27 -2.39 17.84
CA GLY A 184 7.41 -3.72 17.28
C GLY A 184 7.69 -3.67 15.78
N LEU A 185 7.07 -4.57 15.02
CA LEU A 185 7.33 -4.71 13.59
C LEU A 185 6.51 -3.69 12.78
N VAL A 186 7.20 -2.69 12.23
CA VAL A 186 6.61 -1.64 11.40
C VAL A 186 6.81 -1.98 9.91
N LEU A 187 5.72 -1.90 9.15
CA LEU A 187 5.67 -2.20 7.71
C LEU A 187 6.17 -1.02 6.86
N PRO A 188 6.70 -1.28 5.65
CA PRO A 188 7.30 -0.26 4.79
C PRO A 188 6.37 0.92 4.47
N ASP A 189 5.07 0.67 4.29
CA ASP A 189 4.09 1.73 3.98
C ASP A 189 4.04 2.85 5.04
N LYS A 190 4.46 2.57 6.28
CA LYS A 190 4.48 3.55 7.37
C LYS A 190 5.75 4.39 7.45
N PHE A 191 6.86 3.97 6.84
CA PHE A 191 8.15 4.67 7.00
C PHE A 191 8.89 4.96 5.70
N ILE A 192 8.66 4.22 4.60
CA ILE A 192 9.29 4.50 3.30
C ILE A 192 8.98 5.91 2.80
N PRO A 193 7.72 6.42 2.85
CA PRO A 193 7.44 7.79 2.43
C PRO A 193 8.24 8.84 3.23
N LEU A 194 8.41 8.62 4.54
CA LEU A 194 9.20 9.52 5.41
C LEU A 194 10.70 9.43 5.10
N VAL A 195 11.21 8.23 4.82
CA VAL A 195 12.61 8.02 4.40
C VAL A 195 12.90 8.78 3.09
N GLU A 196 11.97 8.75 2.14
CA GLU A 196 12.06 9.52 0.90
C GLU A 196 11.99 11.03 1.18
N GLU A 197 11.01 11.48 1.96
CA GLU A 197 10.86 12.89 2.35
C GLU A 197 12.12 13.46 3.04
N TYR A 198 12.76 12.68 3.91
CA TYR A 198 13.97 13.08 4.62
C TYR A 198 15.28 12.82 3.84
N GLY A 199 15.20 12.32 2.60
CA GLY A 199 16.37 12.04 1.76
C GLY A 199 17.28 10.92 2.31
N LEU A 200 16.71 9.97 3.05
CA LEU A 200 17.40 8.83 3.67
C LEU A 200 17.33 7.55 2.83
N ILE A 201 16.72 7.60 1.64
CA ILE A 201 16.40 6.42 0.83
C ILE A 201 17.63 5.66 0.34
N ASP A 202 18.72 6.36 0.03
CA ASP A 202 19.98 5.74 -0.34
C ASP A 202 20.61 4.98 0.83
N ASP A 203 20.61 5.60 2.02
CA ASP A 203 21.13 4.98 3.24
C ASP A 203 20.32 3.73 3.61
N LEU A 204 18.99 3.81 3.51
CA LEU A 204 18.09 2.67 3.67
C LEU A 204 18.43 1.55 2.66
N THR A 205 18.54 1.90 1.38
CA THR A 205 18.80 0.94 0.30
C THR A 205 20.11 0.21 0.52
N ILE A 206 21.16 0.90 0.98
CA ILE A 206 22.45 0.29 1.31
C ILE A 206 22.31 -0.74 2.43
N VAL A 207 21.58 -0.42 3.51
CA VAL A 207 21.36 -1.36 4.63
C VAL A 207 20.57 -2.58 4.17
N VAL A 208 19.48 -2.37 3.42
CA VAL A 208 18.66 -3.46 2.87
C VAL A 208 19.48 -4.36 1.97
N LEU A 209 20.29 -3.79 1.08
CA LEU A 209 21.19 -4.53 0.19
C LEU A 209 22.24 -5.33 0.95
N ALA A 210 22.91 -4.72 1.92
CA ALA A 210 23.93 -5.40 2.72
C ALA A 210 23.34 -6.62 3.45
N ASN A 211 22.20 -6.44 4.12
CA ASN A 211 21.48 -7.51 4.80
C ASN A 211 21.04 -8.63 3.83
N ALA A 212 20.54 -8.25 2.65
CA ALA A 212 20.12 -9.19 1.62
C ALA A 212 21.29 -10.02 1.08
N LEU A 213 22.44 -9.39 0.80
CA LEU A 213 23.62 -10.09 0.29
C LEU A 213 24.26 -11.00 1.35
N GLU A 214 24.27 -10.58 2.62
CA GLU A 214 24.71 -11.45 3.71
C GLU A 214 23.83 -12.70 3.79
N GLN A 215 22.51 -12.54 3.70
CA GLN A 215 21.59 -13.68 3.70
C GLN A 215 21.76 -14.55 2.45
N SER A 216 21.95 -13.96 1.27
CA SER A 216 22.23 -14.70 0.02
C SER A 216 23.46 -15.58 0.18
N LYS A 217 24.53 -15.07 0.79
CA LYS A 217 25.74 -15.84 1.08
C LYS A 217 25.46 -17.03 2.02
N ARG A 218 24.64 -16.84 3.05
CA ARG A 218 24.24 -17.93 3.96
C ARG A 218 23.49 -19.02 3.20
N TRP A 219 22.56 -18.67 2.33
CA TRP A 219 21.85 -19.64 1.50
C TRP A 219 22.76 -20.36 0.50
N GLN A 220 23.68 -19.65 -0.14
CA GLN A 220 24.67 -20.27 -1.03
C GLN A 220 25.54 -21.29 -0.29
N SER A 221 25.90 -21.03 0.97
CA SER A 221 26.71 -21.95 1.78
C SER A 221 26.03 -23.28 2.09
N VAL A 222 24.69 -23.31 2.07
CA VAL A 222 23.89 -24.54 2.24
C VAL A 222 23.40 -25.11 0.90
N GLY A 223 23.93 -24.61 -0.22
CA GLY A 223 23.65 -25.11 -1.56
C GLY A 223 22.45 -24.48 -2.27
N ALA A 224 21.75 -23.54 -1.63
CA ALA A 224 20.62 -22.83 -2.24
C ALA A 224 21.13 -21.70 -3.14
N LYS A 225 20.89 -21.81 -4.44
CA LYS A 225 21.25 -20.80 -5.45
C LYS A 225 20.00 -20.01 -5.83
N LEU A 226 19.66 -19.03 -5.00
CA LEU A 226 18.48 -18.19 -5.18
C LEU A 226 18.88 -16.82 -5.74
N CYS A 227 18.11 -16.33 -6.71
CA CYS A 227 18.15 -14.93 -7.08
C CYS A 227 17.59 -14.09 -5.93
N MET A 228 18.27 -13.00 -5.58
CA MET A 228 17.85 -12.04 -4.58
C MET A 228 17.31 -10.81 -5.28
N SER A 229 16.04 -10.51 -5.06
CA SER A 229 15.40 -9.32 -5.62
C SER A 229 15.23 -8.24 -4.55
N ILE A 230 15.53 -7.00 -4.91
CA ILE A 230 15.53 -5.87 -3.97
C ILE A 230 14.85 -4.67 -4.62
N ASN A 231 13.87 -4.12 -3.91
CA ASN A 231 13.21 -2.88 -4.28
C ASN A 231 14.15 -1.70 -4.17
N ILE A 232 14.22 -0.88 -5.21
CA ILE A 232 14.97 0.37 -5.22
C ILE A 232 14.03 1.53 -5.55
N SER A 233 14.17 2.63 -4.81
CA SER A 233 13.44 3.86 -5.12
C SER A 233 14.05 4.54 -6.34
N MET A 234 13.21 5.23 -7.10
CA MET A 234 13.66 6.06 -8.22
C MET A 234 14.50 7.25 -7.75
N GLU A 235 14.35 7.69 -6.50
CA GLU A 235 15.18 8.74 -5.91
C GLU A 235 16.66 8.32 -5.81
N SER A 236 16.94 7.02 -5.70
CA SER A 236 18.31 6.47 -5.76
C SER A 236 18.90 6.46 -7.18
N LEU A 237 18.06 6.59 -8.22
CA LEU A 237 18.49 6.66 -9.62
C LEU A 237 18.81 8.10 -10.06
N THR A 238 19.34 8.90 -9.15
CA THR A 238 19.76 10.29 -9.39
C THR A 238 21.29 10.44 -9.34
N SER A 239 22.02 9.38 -8.96
CA SER A 239 23.48 9.39 -8.86
C SER A 239 24.13 8.41 -9.83
N LEU A 240 25.02 8.91 -10.69
CA LEU A 240 25.84 8.09 -11.57
C LEU A 240 26.81 7.17 -10.81
N GLU A 241 27.05 7.40 -9.53
CA GLU A 241 27.90 6.52 -8.72
C GLU A 241 27.13 5.31 -8.17
N PHE A 242 25.80 5.33 -8.23
CA PHE A 242 24.95 4.27 -7.67
C PHE A 242 25.33 2.85 -8.16
N PRO A 243 25.55 2.59 -9.47
CA PRO A 243 25.95 1.26 -9.93
C PRO A 243 27.29 0.79 -9.36
N ASP A 244 28.23 1.71 -9.12
CA ASP A 244 29.54 1.39 -8.56
C ASP A 244 29.43 1.10 -7.06
N LYS A 245 28.56 1.82 -6.33
CA LYS A 245 28.22 1.52 -4.93
C LYS A 245 27.64 0.11 -4.78
N ILE A 246 26.65 -0.26 -5.60
CA ILE A 246 26.05 -1.61 -5.59
C ILE A 246 27.12 -2.68 -5.85
N GLN A 247 27.99 -2.46 -6.83
CA GLN A 247 29.09 -3.38 -7.13
C GLN A 247 30.04 -3.56 -5.95
N ASN A 248 30.41 -2.48 -5.27
CA ASN A 248 31.33 -2.54 -4.12
C ASN A 248 30.71 -3.34 -2.97
N ILE A 249 29.44 -3.09 -2.64
CA ILE A 249 28.73 -3.81 -1.56
C ILE A 249 28.63 -5.31 -1.91
N ALA A 250 28.28 -5.66 -3.15
CA ALA A 250 28.23 -7.04 -3.61
C ALA A 250 29.61 -7.72 -3.57
N HIS A 251 30.66 -7.00 -3.96
CA HIS A 251 32.04 -7.48 -3.91
C HIS A 251 32.50 -7.76 -2.47
N GLU A 252 32.22 -6.86 -1.53
CA GLU A 252 32.52 -7.05 -0.10
C GLU A 252 31.77 -8.25 0.49
N ALA A 253 30.50 -8.44 0.11
CA ALA A 253 29.71 -9.61 0.49
C ALA A 253 30.17 -10.91 -0.21
N ARG A 254 31.00 -10.81 -1.26
CA ARG A 254 31.42 -11.90 -2.15
C ARG A 254 30.24 -12.59 -2.85
N VAL A 255 29.23 -11.80 -3.24
CA VAL A 255 28.06 -12.28 -3.97
C VAL A 255 28.15 -11.79 -5.42
N PRO A 256 28.04 -12.68 -6.42
CA PRO A 256 28.01 -12.26 -7.82
C PRO A 256 26.81 -11.37 -8.10
N LEU A 257 27.02 -10.26 -8.83
CA LEU A 257 25.93 -9.35 -9.24
C LEU A 257 24.87 -10.06 -10.10
N SER A 258 25.23 -11.15 -10.79
CA SER A 258 24.29 -11.99 -11.53
C SER A 258 23.20 -12.65 -10.68
N ASN A 259 23.39 -12.69 -9.35
CA ASN A 259 22.41 -13.23 -8.42
C ASN A 259 21.50 -12.13 -7.84
N LEU A 260 21.67 -10.88 -8.26
CA LEU A 260 20.89 -9.74 -7.79
C LEU A 260 19.92 -9.29 -8.88
N VAL A 261 18.67 -9.08 -8.49
CA VAL A 261 17.64 -8.41 -9.28
C VAL A 261 17.31 -7.10 -8.56
N LEU A 262 17.32 -5.97 -9.28
CA LEU A 262 16.82 -4.71 -8.74
C LEU A 262 15.46 -4.42 -9.32
N GLU A 263 14.50 -4.09 -8.45
CA GLU A 263 13.12 -3.86 -8.81
C GLU A 263 12.79 -2.38 -8.72
N VAL A 264 12.19 -1.85 -9.80
CA VAL A 264 11.74 -0.46 -9.88
C VAL A 264 10.25 -0.42 -10.19
N THR A 265 9.53 0.45 -9.49
CA THR A 265 8.10 0.69 -9.77
C THR A 265 7.92 1.54 -11.03
N GLU A 266 6.96 1.16 -11.85
CA GLU A 266 6.63 1.80 -13.13
C GLU A 266 6.35 3.31 -13.04
N SER A 267 5.49 3.74 -12.10
CA SER A 267 4.94 5.10 -12.04
C SER A 267 5.99 6.20 -11.83
N ARG A 268 7.12 5.86 -11.21
CA ARG A 268 8.17 6.81 -10.84
C ARG A 268 9.30 6.93 -11.88
N LEU A 269 9.35 6.07 -12.90
CA LEU A 269 10.33 6.10 -13.99
C LEU A 269 10.20 7.34 -14.93
N MET A 270 9.13 8.12 -14.80
CA MET A 270 8.74 9.14 -15.78
C MET A 270 9.37 10.53 -15.59
N ASN A 271 10.00 10.82 -14.44
CA ASN A 271 10.41 12.19 -14.09
C ASN A 271 11.80 12.60 -14.64
N ASP A 272 12.80 11.70 -14.70
CA ASP A 272 14.11 11.96 -15.33
C ASP A 272 14.65 10.72 -16.07
N ARG A 273 14.10 10.49 -17.26
CA ARG A 273 14.30 9.24 -18.02
C ARG A 273 15.75 9.04 -18.47
N GLN A 274 16.52 10.09 -18.75
CA GLN A 274 17.85 9.94 -19.34
C GLN A 274 18.88 9.45 -18.32
N LEU A 275 18.87 10.04 -17.13
CA LEU A 275 19.79 9.66 -16.05
C LEU A 275 19.48 8.26 -15.52
N ALA A 276 18.20 7.95 -15.30
CA ALA A 276 17.77 6.63 -14.90
C ALA A 276 18.15 5.56 -15.94
N LEU A 277 18.01 5.85 -17.25
CA LEU A 277 18.43 4.95 -18.32
C LEU A 277 19.93 4.64 -18.27
N ASP A 278 20.79 5.64 -18.05
CA ASP A 278 22.23 5.42 -17.93
C ASP A 278 22.56 4.52 -16.73
N ILE A 279 22.02 4.84 -15.56
CA ILE A 279 22.24 4.08 -14.32
C ILE A 279 21.78 2.62 -14.48
N LEU A 280 20.56 2.40 -14.98
CA LEU A 280 20.00 1.07 -15.20
C LEU A 280 20.79 0.29 -16.26
N THR A 281 21.21 0.94 -17.35
CA THR A 281 22.06 0.31 -18.38
C THR A 281 23.42 -0.11 -17.80
N ARG A 282 24.05 0.75 -16.99
CA ARG A 282 25.31 0.43 -16.31
C ARG A 282 25.16 -0.73 -15.32
N LEU A 283 24.05 -0.81 -14.59
CA LEU A 283 23.73 -1.95 -13.72
C LEU A 283 23.65 -3.26 -14.52
N ARG A 284 22.96 -3.27 -15.68
CA ARG A 284 22.92 -4.45 -16.56
C ARG A 284 24.28 -4.83 -17.11
N LEU A 285 25.10 -3.87 -17.52
CA LEU A 285 26.46 -4.12 -18.01
C LEU A 285 27.36 -4.75 -16.93
N LYS A 286 27.11 -4.45 -15.66
CA LYS A 286 27.79 -5.08 -14.51
C LYS A 286 27.22 -6.46 -14.15
N GLY A 287 26.15 -6.89 -14.80
CA GLY A 287 25.54 -8.22 -14.64
C GLY A 287 24.34 -8.28 -13.69
N VAL A 288 23.87 -7.14 -13.16
CA VAL A 288 22.66 -7.08 -12.32
C VAL A 288 21.43 -7.33 -13.20
N ALA A 289 20.45 -8.11 -12.74
CA ALA A 289 19.14 -8.23 -13.38
C ALA A 289 18.25 -7.06 -12.98
N LEU A 290 17.33 -6.67 -13.87
CA LEU A 290 16.38 -5.60 -13.61
C LEU A 290 14.96 -6.13 -13.76
N SER A 291 14.11 -5.81 -12.78
CA SER A 291 12.67 -6.08 -12.81
C SER A 291 11.90 -4.78 -12.82
N ILE A 292 10.78 -4.76 -13.53
CA ILE A 292 9.75 -3.74 -13.36
C ILE A 292 8.63 -4.30 -12.48
N ASP A 293 8.26 -3.56 -11.43
CA ASP A 293 7.22 -3.94 -10.49
C ASP A 293 5.92 -3.14 -10.68
N ASP A 294 4.81 -3.73 -10.22
CA ASP A 294 3.45 -3.18 -10.30
C ASP A 294 3.01 -2.78 -11.73
N PHE A 295 3.37 -3.58 -12.74
CA PHE A 295 2.93 -3.34 -14.11
C PHE A 295 1.40 -3.36 -14.19
N ARG A 296 0.79 -2.20 -14.43
CA ARG A 296 -0.67 -1.99 -14.47
C ARG A 296 -1.16 -1.64 -15.87
N THR A 297 -2.48 -1.71 -16.09
CA THR A 297 -3.13 -1.36 -17.37
C THR A 297 -3.17 0.14 -17.70
N GLY A 298 -2.57 1.01 -16.87
CA GLY A 298 -2.62 2.45 -17.05
C GLY A 298 -1.48 2.99 -17.90
N TYR A 299 -1.79 3.62 -19.05
CA TYR A 299 -0.97 4.48 -19.94
C TYR A 299 0.49 4.11 -20.27
N SER A 300 1.03 3.00 -19.78
CA SER A 300 2.36 2.52 -20.10
C SER A 300 2.27 1.60 -21.30
N SER A 301 2.44 2.18 -22.47
CA SER A 301 2.68 1.39 -23.67
C SER A 301 3.93 0.52 -23.45
N LEU A 302 3.89 -0.76 -23.85
CA LEU A 302 5.06 -1.66 -23.99
C LEU A 302 6.27 -0.98 -24.65
N ALA A 303 6.04 0.11 -25.40
CA ALA A 303 7.09 0.95 -25.97
C ALA A 303 8.03 1.58 -24.92
N GLN A 304 7.61 1.78 -23.67
CA GLN A 304 8.47 2.30 -22.60
C GLN A 304 9.43 1.23 -22.08
N LEU A 305 9.04 -0.05 -22.10
CA LEU A 305 9.92 -1.18 -21.80
C LEU A 305 10.96 -1.43 -22.88
N ARG A 306 10.76 -0.92 -24.10
CA ARG A 306 11.68 -1.14 -25.22
C ARG A 306 13.07 -0.53 -24.97
N ASP A 307 13.11 0.61 -24.29
CA ASP A 307 14.34 1.40 -24.16
C ASP A 307 15.15 1.02 -22.90
N ILE A 308 14.53 0.36 -21.91
CA ILE A 308 15.19 -0.07 -20.67
C ILE A 308 15.45 -1.59 -20.73
N PRO A 309 16.68 -2.05 -20.47
CA PRO A 309 17.08 -3.47 -20.55
C PRO A 309 16.56 -4.35 -19.40
N PHE A 310 15.26 -4.31 -19.11
CA PHE A 310 14.60 -5.17 -18.12
C PHE A 310 14.74 -6.65 -18.49
N SER A 311 14.94 -7.50 -17.48
CA SER A 311 15.01 -8.96 -17.59
C SER A 311 13.79 -9.66 -17.02
N GLU A 312 13.04 -8.96 -16.17
CA GLU A 312 11.84 -9.48 -15.50
C GLU A 312 10.73 -8.43 -15.54
N LEU A 313 9.49 -8.91 -15.66
CA LEU A 313 8.28 -8.11 -15.54
C LEU A 313 7.38 -8.78 -14.52
N LYS A 314 7.06 -8.06 -13.45
CA LYS A 314 6.10 -8.50 -12.43
C LYS A 314 4.73 -7.92 -12.75
N ILE A 315 3.72 -8.80 -12.71
CA ILE A 315 2.33 -8.43 -12.95
C ILE A 315 1.68 -8.12 -11.60
N ASP A 316 0.94 -7.02 -11.52
CA ASP A 316 0.22 -6.62 -10.30
C ASP A 316 -0.74 -7.74 -9.84
N ARG A 317 -0.83 -7.95 -8.53
CA ARG A 317 -1.68 -8.99 -7.90
C ARG A 317 -3.15 -8.93 -8.32
N SER A 318 -3.63 -7.77 -8.75
CA SER A 318 -4.99 -7.54 -9.26
C SER A 318 -5.31 -8.35 -10.51
N PHE A 319 -4.32 -8.70 -11.32
CA PHE A 319 -4.53 -9.56 -12.49
C PHE A 319 -4.81 -11.02 -12.11
N VAL A 320 -4.37 -11.47 -10.93
CA VAL A 320 -4.58 -12.83 -10.44
C VAL A 320 -5.82 -12.91 -9.54
N HIS A 321 -6.03 -11.90 -8.70
CA HIS A 321 -7.20 -11.82 -7.84
C HIS A 321 -8.48 -11.72 -8.68
N GLY A 322 -9.32 -12.77 -8.60
CA GLY A 322 -10.57 -12.81 -9.37
C GLY A 322 -10.43 -13.31 -10.81
N ALA A 323 -9.24 -13.76 -11.24
CA ALA A 323 -9.02 -14.26 -12.60
C ALA A 323 -9.95 -15.41 -13.02
N HIS A 324 -10.47 -16.19 -12.07
CA HIS A 324 -11.46 -17.24 -12.30
C HIS A 324 -12.87 -16.73 -12.65
N LYS A 325 -13.13 -15.43 -12.50
CA LYS A 325 -14.43 -14.80 -12.74
C LYS A 325 -14.55 -14.16 -14.14
N ASN A 326 -13.45 -14.09 -14.89
CA ASN A 326 -13.37 -13.56 -16.25
C ASN A 326 -13.39 -14.69 -17.28
#